data_AF-A0A9E3QBL5-F1
#
_entry.id   AF-A0A9E3QBL5-F1
#
_cell.length_a   1.000
_cell.length_b   1.000
_cell.length_c   1.000
_cell.angle_alpha   90.00
_cell.angle_beta   90.00
_cell.angle_gamma   90.00
#
_symmetry.space_group_name_H-M   'P 1'
#
loop_
_entity.id
_entity.type
_entity.pdbx_description
1 polymer ?
#
loop_
_entity_poly.entity_id
_entity_poly.type
_entity_poly.pdbx_seq_one_letter_code
_entity_poly.pdbx_strand_id
1 'polypeptide(L)'
;GALQMAHEVGGQNLVVVYEGLHNTRQHFIKEELANLFDGVKNLYVVPSYLARENKDLENLTPEKILDLLSNSAKGKARATQLDDGLMQAIRQHASAGDLVLCLSAGGAGSLDEWLRKEFAR
;
A
#
# COMPACT_ATOMS: atom_id res chain seq x y z
N GLY A 1 16.02 0.31 -0.09
CA GLY A 1 14.89 0.83 0.73
C GLY A 1 14.09 -0.32 1.34
N ALA A 2 13.07 -0.06 2.16
CA ALA A 2 12.29 -1.12 2.84
C ALA A 2 11.68 -2.14 1.87
N LEU A 3 11.12 -1.68 0.73
CA LEU A 3 10.58 -2.55 -0.31
C LEU A 3 11.64 -3.45 -0.96
N GLN A 4 12.84 -2.92 -1.21
CA GLN A 4 13.95 -3.68 -1.75
C GLN A 4 14.41 -4.79 -0.78
N MET A 5 14.57 -4.47 0.50
CA MET A 5 14.91 -5.49 1.51
C MET A 5 13.81 -6.54 1.62
N ALA A 6 12.54 -6.14 1.55
CA ALA A 6 11.43 -7.08 1.56
C ALA A 6 11.42 -7.97 0.31
N HIS A 7 11.87 -7.48 -0.84
CA HIS A 7 12.08 -8.31 -2.03
C HIS A 7 13.23 -9.31 -1.86
N GLU A 8 14.34 -8.89 -1.26
CA GLU A 8 15.48 -9.78 -1.00
C GLU A 8 15.11 -10.92 -0.04
N VAL A 9 14.22 -10.67 0.93
CA VAL A 9 13.77 -11.67 1.91
C VAL A 9 12.57 -12.49 1.41
N GLY A 10 11.53 -11.82 0.91
CA GLY A 10 10.27 -12.44 0.51
C GLY A 10 10.26 -12.97 -0.93
N GLY A 11 11.20 -12.55 -1.77
CA GLY A 11 11.29 -12.93 -3.17
C GLY A 11 9.97 -12.69 -3.92
N GLN A 12 9.47 -13.75 -4.56
CA GLN A 12 8.20 -13.76 -5.31
C GLN A 12 6.95 -13.85 -4.42
N ASN A 13 7.12 -14.01 -3.11
CA ASN A 13 6.03 -14.12 -2.14
C ASN A 13 5.81 -12.81 -1.35
N LEU A 14 6.29 -11.68 -1.89
CA LEU A 14 6.09 -10.37 -1.28
C LEU A 14 4.69 -9.83 -1.60
N VAL A 15 3.90 -9.58 -0.57
CA VAL A 15 2.62 -8.88 -0.63
C VAL A 15 2.79 -7.51 0.02
N VAL A 16 2.28 -6.47 -0.61
CA VAL A 16 2.40 -5.10 -0.11
C VAL A 16 1.02 -4.52 0.19
N VAL A 17 0.87 -3.89 1.35
CA VAL A 17 -0.23 -2.98 1.67
C VAL A 17 0.35 -1.56 1.70
N TYR A 18 -0.12 -0.70 0.81
CA TYR A 18 0.41 0.64 0.60
C TYR A 18 -0.61 1.71 0.99
N GLU A 19 -0.24 2.53 1.96
CA GLU A 19 -0.92 3.78 2.30
C GLU A 19 -0.08 4.95 1.76
N GLY A 20 -0.70 5.77 0.90
CA GLY A 20 -0.02 6.94 0.35
C GLY A 20 0.27 8.03 1.40
N LEU A 21 1.50 8.56 1.40
CA LEU A 21 1.95 9.64 2.29
C LEU A 21 2.77 10.71 1.55
N HIS A 22 2.44 11.99 1.58
CA HIS A 22 1.13 12.65 1.64
C HIS A 22 0.58 12.77 0.21
N ASN A 23 -0.69 13.14 0.01
CA ASN A 23 -1.24 13.34 -1.34
C ASN A 23 -0.36 14.30 -2.16
N THR A 24 0.06 15.41 -1.56
CA THR A 24 0.99 16.36 -2.16
C THR A 24 2.31 15.72 -2.61
N ARG A 25 2.92 14.86 -1.78
CA ARG A 25 4.17 14.16 -2.12
C ARG A 25 3.96 13.17 -3.26
N GLN A 26 2.84 12.44 -3.25
CA GLN A 26 2.49 11.49 -4.30
C GLN A 26 2.37 12.16 -5.67
N HIS A 27 1.92 13.43 -5.73
CA HIS A 27 1.96 14.20 -6.98
C HIS A 27 3.37 14.46 -7.50
N PHE A 28 4.37 14.59 -6.64
CA PHE A 28 5.77 14.76 -7.05
C PHE A 28 6.44 13.45 -7.48
N ILE A 29 5.98 12.30 -6.98
CA ILE A 29 6.59 10.98 -7.24
C ILE A 29 5.74 10.08 -8.16
N LYS A 30 4.76 10.63 -8.89
CA LYS A 30 3.85 9.83 -9.74
C LYS A 30 4.59 8.92 -10.71
N GLU A 31 5.65 9.44 -11.32
CA GLU A 31 6.46 8.68 -12.29
C GLU A 31 7.23 7.53 -11.61
N GLU A 32 7.69 7.74 -10.38
CA GLU A 32 8.39 6.72 -9.60
C GLU A 32 7.43 5.60 -9.15
N LEU A 33 6.18 5.95 -8.84
CA LEU A 33 5.15 4.98 -8.44
C LEU A 33 4.85 3.95 -9.54
N ALA A 34 5.01 4.33 -10.81
CA ALA A 34 4.61 3.51 -11.94
C ALA A 34 5.20 2.09 -11.88
N ASN A 35 6.51 1.98 -11.64
CA ASN A 35 7.21 0.70 -11.65
C ASN A 35 7.62 0.22 -10.24
N LEU A 36 7.22 0.95 -9.19
CA LEU A 36 7.66 0.68 -7.82
C LEU A 36 7.28 -0.73 -7.35
N PHE A 37 6.12 -1.23 -7.77
CA PHE A 37 5.54 -2.48 -7.28
C PHE A 37 5.54 -3.63 -8.29
N ASP A 38 6.29 -3.55 -9.40
CA ASP A 38 6.25 -4.56 -10.47
C ASP A 38 6.61 -5.97 -9.99
N GLY A 39 7.53 -6.05 -9.02
CA GLY A 39 8.04 -7.30 -8.47
C GLY A 39 7.13 -7.98 -7.45
N VAL A 40 6.05 -7.34 -6.99
CA VAL A 40 5.23 -7.89 -5.89
C VAL A 40 4.26 -8.97 -6.39
N LYS A 41 3.85 -9.84 -5.47
CA LYS A 41 2.83 -10.88 -5.68
C LYS A 41 1.43 -10.31 -5.71
N ASN A 42 1.10 -9.48 -4.71
CA ASN A 42 -0.15 -8.74 -4.61
C ASN A 42 0.12 -7.35 -4.01
N LEU A 43 -0.65 -6.37 -4.46
CA LEU A 43 -0.64 -5.01 -3.94
C LEU A 43 -2.04 -4.62 -3.49
N TYR A 44 -2.17 -4.18 -2.24
CA TYR A 44 -3.37 -3.58 -1.68
C TYR A 44 -3.11 -2.10 -1.46
N VAL A 45 -3.88 -1.23 -2.12
CA VAL A 45 -3.78 0.21 -1.94
C VAL A 45 -4.95 0.68 -1.09
N VAL A 46 -4.64 1.28 0.05
CA VAL A 46 -5.61 1.83 1.00
C VAL A 46 -5.69 3.36 0.87
N PRO A 47 -6.74 4.02 1.39
CA PRO A 47 -6.84 5.47 1.32
C PRO A 47 -5.59 6.14 1.88
N SER A 48 -5.11 7.16 1.17
CA SER A 48 -3.94 7.94 1.60
C SER A 48 -4.19 8.62 2.94
N TYR A 49 -3.16 8.69 3.78
CA TYR A 49 -3.20 9.50 4.99
C TYR A 49 -3.10 10.99 4.61
N LEU A 50 -4.14 11.75 4.93
CA LEU A 50 -4.26 13.17 4.57
C LEU A 50 -3.89 14.05 5.76
N ALA A 51 -2.73 14.70 5.70
CA ALA A 51 -2.34 15.67 6.73
C ALA A 51 -1.71 16.93 6.13
N ARG A 52 -2.30 18.09 6.44
CA ARG A 52 -1.86 19.42 5.96
C ARG A 52 -1.69 19.46 4.43
N GLU A 53 -2.70 18.96 3.71
CA GLU A 53 -2.65 18.83 2.24
C GLU A 53 -2.90 20.15 1.51
N ASN A 54 -2.33 20.27 0.32
CA ASN A 54 -2.71 21.31 -0.64
C ASN A 54 -4.09 20.97 -1.23
N LYS A 55 -5.07 21.87 -1.05
CA LYS A 55 -6.46 21.70 -1.53
C LYS A 55 -6.61 21.87 -3.05
N ASP A 56 -5.63 22.47 -3.71
CA ASP A 56 -5.63 22.66 -5.17
C ASP A 56 -5.18 21.40 -5.92
N LEU A 57 -4.58 20.44 -5.20
CA LEU A 57 -4.18 19.16 -5.76
C LEU A 57 -5.33 18.16 -5.65
N GLU A 58 -5.57 17.46 -6.75
CA GLU A 58 -6.52 16.36 -6.78
C GLU A 58 -6.19 15.32 -5.72
N ASN A 59 -7.20 14.78 -5.03
CA ASN A 59 -7.00 13.65 -4.14
C ASN A 59 -6.71 12.39 -4.95
N LEU A 60 -5.52 11.81 -4.77
CA LEU A 60 -5.09 10.53 -5.31
C LEU A 60 -5.70 9.41 -4.45
N THR A 61 -6.93 9.03 -4.81
CA THR A 61 -7.63 7.89 -4.22
C THR A 61 -6.91 6.58 -4.59
N PRO A 62 -7.18 5.47 -3.88
CA PRO A 62 -6.61 4.17 -4.24
C PRO A 62 -6.78 3.80 -5.71
N GLU A 63 -7.95 4.07 -6.29
CA GLU A 63 -8.25 3.81 -7.70
C GLU A 63 -7.36 4.64 -8.63
N LYS A 64 -7.13 5.91 -8.31
CA LYS A 64 -6.24 6.77 -9.10
C LYS A 64 -4.79 6.37 -8.96
N ILE A 65 -4.36 5.92 -7.79
CA ILE A 65 -3.01 5.37 -7.60
C ILE A 65 -2.84 4.13 -8.50
N LEU A 66 -3.84 3.24 -8.53
CA LEU A 66 -3.84 2.07 -9.42
C LEU A 66 -3.71 2.46 -10.91
N ASP A 67 -4.27 3.60 -11.31
CA ASP A 67 -4.16 4.11 -12.68
C ASP A 67 -2.77 4.64 -13.03
N LEU A 68 -1.97 5.02 -12.03
CA LEU A 68 -0.57 5.45 -12.22
C LEU A 68 0.41 4.27 -12.35
N LEU A 69 -0.01 3.07 -11.95
CA LEU A 69 0.85 1.89 -11.95
C LEU A 69 1.08 1.34 -13.36
N SER A 70 2.21 0.66 -13.55
CA SER A 70 2.48 -0.14 -14.73
C SER A 70 1.40 -1.22 -14.91
N ASN A 71 1.23 -1.71 -16.14
CA ASN A 71 0.31 -2.82 -16.41
C ASN A 71 0.65 -4.08 -15.59
N SER A 72 1.94 -4.30 -15.29
CA SER A 72 2.41 -5.44 -14.49
C SER A 72 1.91 -5.35 -13.05
N ALA A 73 2.12 -4.19 -12.41
CA ALA A 73 1.65 -3.94 -11.05
C ALA A 73 0.12 -3.86 -10.99
N LYS A 74 -0.53 -3.20 -11.96
CA LYS A 74 -1.98 -3.03 -12.02
C LYS A 74 -2.74 -4.35 -12.06
N GLY A 75 -2.24 -5.36 -12.78
CA GLY A 75 -2.84 -6.69 -12.82
C GLY A 75 -2.86 -7.45 -11.48
N LYS A 76 -2.05 -6.99 -10.51
CA LYS A 76 -1.91 -7.58 -9.17
C LYS A 76 -2.37 -6.63 -8.06
N ALA A 77 -2.85 -5.45 -8.43
CA ALA A 77 -3.21 -4.38 -7.50
C ALA A 77 -4.71 -4.34 -7.25
N ARG A 78 -5.10 -3.99 -6.03
CA ARG A 78 -6.49 -3.82 -5.62
C ARG A 78 -6.62 -2.56 -4.77
N ALA A 79 -7.52 -1.67 -5.18
CA ALA A 79 -8.03 -0.60 -4.32
C ALA A 79 -8.89 -1.22 -3.22
N THR A 80 -8.65 -0.84 -1.97
CA THR A 80 -9.35 -1.40 -0.80
C THR A 80 -9.46 -0.37 0.32
N GLN A 81 -10.19 -0.73 1.38
CA GLN A 81 -10.40 0.10 2.57
C GLN A 81 -9.78 -0.58 3.80
N LEU A 82 -9.67 0.17 4.90
CA LEU A 82 -9.25 -0.39 6.19
C LEU A 82 -10.42 -1.14 6.85
N ASP A 83 -10.72 -2.33 6.34
CA ASP A 83 -11.89 -3.13 6.72
C ASP A 83 -11.55 -4.61 7.00
N ASP A 84 -12.56 -5.37 7.42
CA ASP A 84 -12.42 -6.80 7.72
C ASP A 84 -11.97 -7.62 6.50
N GLY A 85 -12.30 -7.18 5.28
CA GLY A 85 -11.88 -7.82 4.05
C GLY A 85 -10.37 -7.73 3.86
N LEU A 86 -9.80 -6.54 4.05
CA LEU A 86 -8.35 -6.35 4.05
C LEU A 86 -7.68 -7.15 5.16
N MET A 87 -8.24 -7.14 6.38
CA MET A 87 -7.69 -7.90 7.50
C MET A 87 -7.62 -9.40 7.15
N GLN A 88 -8.71 -9.96 6.63
CA GLN A 88 -8.77 -11.36 6.24
C GLN A 88 -7.75 -11.69 5.14
N ALA A 89 -7.63 -10.82 4.12
CA ALA A 89 -6.64 -10.99 3.06
C ALA A 89 -5.19 -11.01 3.61
N ILE A 90 -4.85 -10.08 4.51
CA ILE A 90 -3.53 -10.05 5.18
C ILE A 90 -3.28 -11.35 5.94
N ARG A 91 -4.26 -11.82 6.74
CA ARG A 91 -4.14 -13.07 7.50
C ARG A 91 -3.97 -14.29 6.59
N GLN A 92 -4.71 -14.34 5.49
CA GLN A 92 -4.62 -15.42 4.51
C GLN A 92 -3.22 -15.47 3.88
N HIS A 93 -2.69 -14.33 3.42
CA HIS A 93 -1.34 -14.25 2.88
C HIS A 93 -0.29 -14.69 3.90
N ALA A 94 -0.34 -14.15 5.12
CA ALA A 94 0.59 -14.53 6.18
C ALA A 94 0.50 -16.04 6.51
N SER A 95 -0.71 -16.62 6.57
CA SER A 95 -0.91 -18.04 6.80
C SER A 95 -0.42 -18.94 5.66
N ALA A 96 -0.39 -18.41 4.44
CA ALA A 96 0.13 -19.08 3.25
C ALA A 96 1.67 -18.98 3.13
N GLY A 97 2.34 -18.32 4.08
CA GLY A 97 3.78 -18.13 4.08
C GLY A 97 4.27 -16.94 3.23
N ASP A 98 3.37 -16.05 2.81
CA ASP A 98 3.74 -14.82 2.14
C ASP A 98 4.34 -13.81 3.13
N LEU A 99 5.34 -13.06 2.68
CA LEU A 99 5.83 -11.89 3.42
C LEU A 99 4.87 -10.72 3.15
N VAL A 100 4.18 -10.24 4.18
CA VAL A 100 3.29 -9.07 4.07
C VAL A 100 4.02 -7.83 4.58
N LEU A 101 4.34 -6.90 3.69
CA LEU A 101 4.92 -5.59 4.00
C LEU A 101 3.82 -4.53 4.01
N CYS A 102 3.65 -3.85 5.14
CA CYS A 102 2.75 -2.70 5.24
C CYS A 102 3.56 -1.40 5.24
N LEU A 103 3.35 -0.56 4.22
CA LEU A 103 3.96 0.77 4.10
C LEU A 103 2.94 1.80 4.56
N SER A 104 3.13 2.33 5.76
CA SER A 104 2.22 3.29 6.39
C SER A 104 2.85 4.66 6.58
N ALA A 105 1.97 5.64 6.75
CA ALA A 105 2.28 7.02 7.02
C ALA A 105 2.68 7.29 8.48
N GLY A 106 2.07 6.55 9.42
CA GLY A 106 2.08 6.84 10.84
C GLY A 106 1.22 8.06 11.18
N GLY A 107 0.18 7.87 11.99
CA GLY A 107 -0.74 8.94 12.38
C GLY A 107 -2.11 8.42 12.82
N ALA A 108 -2.94 9.33 13.34
CA ALA A 108 -4.28 8.98 13.79
C ALA A 108 -5.17 8.57 12.59
N GLY A 109 -5.80 7.40 12.67
CA GLY A 109 -6.60 6.82 11.59
C GLY A 109 -5.80 6.26 10.41
N SER A 110 -4.47 6.13 10.55
CA SER A 110 -3.61 5.55 9.52
C SER A 110 -3.65 4.02 9.49
N LEU A 111 -3.06 3.45 8.44
CA LEU A 111 -2.81 2.02 8.31
C LEU A 111 -2.02 1.47 9.52
N ASP A 112 -1.06 2.21 10.08
CA ASP A 112 -0.30 1.75 11.27
C ASP A 112 -1.21 1.55 12.48
N GLU A 113 -2.07 2.53 12.79
CA GLU A 113 -2.97 2.45 13.94
C GLU A 113 -3.99 1.33 13.75
N TRP A 114 -4.54 1.20 12.55
CA TRP A 114 -5.46 0.13 12.21
C TRP A 114 -4.80 -1.25 12.35
N LEU A 115 -3.59 -1.44 11.83
CA LEU A 115 -2.83 -2.68 11.98
C LEU A 115 -2.57 -3.01 13.44
N ARG A 116 -2.17 -2.03 14.25
CA ARG A 116 -2.00 -2.23 15.70
C ARG A 116 -3.31 -2.67 16.34
N LYS A 117 -4.45 -2.08 15.99
CA LYS A 117 -5.74 -2.46 16.56
C LYS A 117 -6.17 -3.89 16.18
N GLU A 118 -6.07 -4.23 14.90
CA GLU A 118 -6.58 -5.51 14.38
C GLU A 118 -5.61 -6.69 14.61
N PHE A 119 -4.31 -6.42 14.80
CA PHE A 119 -3.27 -7.43 14.94
C PHE A 119 -2.51 -7.39 16.27
N ALA A 120 -2.80 -6.44 17.18
CA ALA A 120 -2.31 -6.52 18.55
C ALA A 120 -2.84 -7.79 19.22
N ARG A 121 -1.91 -8.63 19.64
CA ARG A 121 -2.12 -9.67 20.63
C ARG A 121 -1.49 -9.21 21.94
#